data_AF-A0AAJ1ZSY1-F1
#
_entry.id   AF-A0AAJ1ZSY1-F1
#
_cell.length_a   1.000
_cell.length_b   1.000
_cell.length_c   1.000
_cell.angle_alpha   90.00
_cell.angle_beta   90.00
_cell.angle_gamma   90.00
#
_symmetry.space_group_name_H-M   'P 1'
#
loop_
_entity.id
_entity.type
_entity.pdbx_description
1 polymer ?
#
loop_
_entity_poly.entity_id
_entity_poly.type
_entity_poly.pdbx_seq_one_letter_code
_entity_poly.pdbx_strand_id
1 'polypeptide(L)'
;MTKALLGCIADDFTGATDLANMLVRGGMRTVQTIGVPSGAAATGIEADALVVALKSRTTAADEAVAQSLEALEWLRAQGCTQFLFKYCSTFDSTEKGNIGPVADALLDALNDDFTIACPAFPENGRTIFRGNLFVGDVLLNESGMENHPLTPMTDPNLVRVLQRQTKSKVGLIRYDTIAKGAGAVREKIAALRAEGVRLAIADAVSDADLYVLGEACSDLKLITGGSGIALGLPKNFGQLADAAHASDLPKIEGKSVVLAGSASKATNAQVAEWLASKPGFRVEPMALSRGEPVVDQAIAFAKQHGDEPVLIYATSSPDEVKAVQKELGVEKAGHLVEAALASIARGLREAGYAKFVVAGGETSGAVVQALDVRSLRIGPQIDPGVPATQSIGASKQEAPLALALKSGNFGTVDFFAKALKALDGGA
;
A
#
# COMPACT_ATOMS: atom_id res chain seq x y z
N MET A 1 -23.30 12.34 -9.35
CA MET A 1 -22.30 11.71 -8.48
C MET A 1 -22.37 10.21 -8.71
N THR A 2 -21.34 9.64 -9.33
CA THR A 2 -21.19 8.18 -9.42
C THR A 2 -20.93 7.65 -8.01
N LYS A 3 -21.74 6.68 -7.56
CA LYS A 3 -21.51 5.99 -6.28
C LYS A 3 -20.29 5.08 -6.43
N ALA A 4 -19.44 5.03 -5.42
CA ALA A 4 -18.34 4.07 -5.37
C ALA A 4 -18.90 2.64 -5.34
N LEU A 5 -18.26 1.73 -6.06
CA LEU A 5 -18.69 0.34 -6.23
C LEU A 5 -17.96 -0.58 -5.25
N LEU A 6 -16.64 -0.43 -5.18
CA LEU A 6 -15.73 -1.23 -4.36
C LEU A 6 -15.15 -0.39 -3.23
N GLY A 7 -15.28 -0.89 -2.00
CA GLY A 7 -14.65 -0.30 -0.81
C GLY A 7 -13.51 -1.17 -0.30
N CYS A 8 -12.31 -0.64 -0.18
CA CYS A 8 -11.15 -1.39 0.26
C CYS A 8 -10.64 -0.84 1.59
N ILE A 9 -10.22 -1.74 2.48
CA ILE A 9 -9.60 -1.43 3.76
C ILE A 9 -8.21 -2.07 3.73
N ALA A 10 -7.16 -1.26 3.78
CA ALA A 10 -5.78 -1.72 3.73
C ALA A 10 -5.08 -1.56 5.08
N ASP A 11 -4.31 -2.57 5.49
CA ASP A 11 -3.63 -2.60 6.79
C ASP A 11 -2.38 -1.71 6.89
N ASP A 12 -1.92 -1.17 5.76
CA ASP A 12 -0.80 -0.24 5.63
C ASP A 12 -0.99 0.78 4.49
N PHE A 13 -0.15 1.82 4.47
CA PHE A 13 -0.18 2.84 3.41
C PHE A 13 0.34 2.34 2.06
N THR A 14 1.43 1.58 2.06
CA THR A 14 2.08 1.15 0.82
C THR A 14 1.25 0.09 0.09
N GLY A 15 0.65 -0.86 0.80
CA GLY A 15 -0.25 -1.85 0.23
C GLY A 15 -1.59 -1.24 -0.21
N ALA A 16 -2.03 -0.14 0.41
CA ALA A 16 -3.16 0.63 -0.10
C ALA A 16 -2.87 1.22 -1.48
N THR A 17 -1.70 1.87 -1.65
CA THR A 17 -1.31 2.44 -2.95
C THR A 17 -1.13 1.36 -4.02
N ASP A 18 -0.52 0.22 -3.68
CA ASP A 18 -0.35 -0.91 -4.59
C ASP A 18 -1.69 -1.50 -5.05
N LEU A 19 -2.62 -1.73 -4.13
CA LEU A 19 -3.98 -2.15 -4.46
C LEU A 19 -4.67 -1.13 -5.38
N ALA A 20 -4.59 0.15 -5.02
CA ALA A 20 -5.26 1.21 -5.76
C ALA A 20 -4.70 1.34 -7.19
N ASN A 21 -3.40 1.12 -7.36
CA ASN A 21 -2.76 1.00 -8.68
C ASN A 21 -3.30 -0.19 -9.50
N MET A 22 -3.51 -1.36 -8.88
CA MET A 22 -4.13 -2.51 -9.57
C MET A 22 -5.55 -2.20 -10.05
N LEU A 23 -6.35 -1.52 -9.22
CA LEU A 23 -7.72 -1.15 -9.57
C LEU A 23 -7.77 -0.13 -10.72
N VAL A 24 -6.88 0.87 -10.71
CA VAL A 24 -6.72 1.83 -11.82
C VAL A 24 -6.28 1.13 -13.10
N ARG A 25 -5.31 0.21 -13.04
CA ARG A 25 -4.91 -0.61 -14.20
C ARG A 25 -6.06 -1.47 -14.74
N GLY A 26 -6.99 -1.85 -13.88
CA GLY A 26 -8.22 -2.55 -14.24
C GLY A 26 -9.36 -1.64 -14.72
N GLY A 27 -9.13 -0.33 -14.82
CA GLY A 27 -10.10 0.65 -15.34
C GLY A 27 -11.01 1.28 -14.28
N MET A 28 -10.77 1.10 -12.98
CA MET A 28 -11.52 1.77 -11.91
C MET A 28 -10.83 3.06 -11.49
N ARG A 29 -11.51 4.21 -11.62
CA ARG A 29 -11.03 5.46 -11.01
C ARG A 29 -10.98 5.25 -9.50
N THR A 30 -9.80 5.40 -8.92
CA THR A 30 -9.58 5.03 -7.51
C THR A 30 -9.07 6.20 -6.71
N VAL A 31 -9.63 6.37 -5.51
CA VAL A 31 -9.13 7.31 -4.50
C VAL A 31 -8.71 6.54 -3.27
N GLN A 32 -7.49 6.78 -2.82
CA GLN A 32 -6.96 6.31 -1.54
C GLN A 32 -7.15 7.40 -0.48
N THR A 33 -7.60 7.04 0.72
CA THR A 33 -7.69 7.95 1.87
C THR A 33 -6.66 7.58 2.93
N ILE A 34 -6.16 8.58 3.66
CA ILE A 34 -5.20 8.40 4.75
C ILE A 34 -6.00 8.35 6.06
N GLY A 35 -6.23 7.14 6.58
CA GLY A 35 -7.20 6.91 7.64
C GLY A 35 -8.64 7.06 7.17
N VAL A 36 -9.58 6.94 8.11
CA VAL A 36 -11.01 7.12 7.86
C VAL A 36 -11.32 8.61 7.70
N PRO A 37 -11.89 9.05 6.56
CA PRO A 37 -12.23 10.44 6.35
C PRO A 37 -13.28 10.96 7.34
N SER A 38 -13.12 12.20 7.78
CA SER A 38 -14.08 12.90 8.65
C SER A 38 -14.34 14.33 8.16
N GLY A 39 -15.47 14.91 8.60
CA GLY A 39 -15.84 16.29 8.28
C GLY A 39 -15.99 16.55 6.78
N ALA A 40 -15.51 17.70 6.30
CA ALA A 40 -15.61 18.11 4.90
C ALA A 40 -14.87 17.17 3.93
N ALA A 41 -13.84 16.47 4.39
CA ALA A 41 -13.09 15.50 3.58
C ALA A 41 -13.84 14.17 3.37
N ALA A 42 -14.94 13.94 4.11
CA ALA A 42 -15.70 12.68 4.07
C ALA A 42 -16.78 12.63 2.97
N THR A 43 -17.00 13.71 2.23
CA THR A 43 -18.10 13.83 1.27
C THR A 43 -17.63 14.30 -0.10
N GLY A 44 -18.28 13.82 -1.17
CA GLY A 44 -18.05 14.32 -2.53
C GLY A 44 -16.80 13.76 -3.22
N ILE A 45 -16.27 12.63 -2.74
CA ILE A 45 -15.20 11.90 -3.43
C ILE A 45 -15.81 11.14 -4.60
N GLU A 46 -15.51 11.56 -5.83
CA GLU A 46 -15.94 10.87 -7.04
C GLU A 46 -14.90 9.83 -7.46
N ALA A 47 -15.23 8.56 -7.28
CA ALA A 47 -14.40 7.41 -7.65
C ALA A 47 -15.28 6.17 -7.87
N ASP A 48 -14.77 5.20 -8.62
CA ASP A 48 -15.38 3.88 -8.78
C ASP A 48 -14.95 2.94 -7.64
N ALA A 49 -13.74 3.12 -7.11
CA ALA A 49 -13.24 2.43 -5.94
C ALA A 49 -12.63 3.39 -4.90
N LEU A 50 -12.79 3.06 -3.62
CA LEU A 50 -12.23 3.80 -2.49
C LEU A 50 -11.32 2.88 -1.68
N VAL A 51 -10.11 3.34 -1.34
CA VAL A 51 -9.14 2.56 -0.55
C VAL A 51 -8.78 3.32 0.72
N VAL A 52 -9.28 2.86 1.86
CA VAL A 52 -8.93 3.42 3.17
C VAL A 52 -7.61 2.78 3.64
N ALA A 53 -6.56 3.60 3.74
CA ALA A 53 -5.27 3.16 4.24
C ALA A 53 -5.18 3.35 5.76
N LEU A 54 -5.03 2.25 6.50
CA LEU A 54 -4.84 2.24 7.94
C LEU A 54 -3.37 1.95 8.28
N LYS A 55 -3.02 2.07 9.57
CA LYS A 55 -1.75 1.59 10.13
C LYS A 55 -2.06 0.49 11.15
N SER A 56 -2.68 -0.59 10.70
CA SER A 56 -3.33 -1.59 11.57
C SER A 56 -2.70 -2.99 11.51
N ARG A 57 -1.62 -3.19 10.73
CA ARG A 57 -0.94 -4.49 10.61
C ARG A 57 -0.43 -5.05 11.94
N THR A 58 0.22 -4.21 12.74
CA THR A 58 0.96 -4.62 13.96
C THR A 58 0.44 -3.96 15.24
N THR A 59 -0.64 -3.18 15.16
CA THR A 59 -1.34 -2.65 16.33
C THR A 59 -2.03 -3.77 17.11
N ALA A 60 -2.57 -3.46 18.28
CA ALA A 60 -3.40 -4.42 19.00
C ALA A 60 -4.62 -4.83 18.15
N ALA A 61 -5.04 -6.10 18.26
CA ALA A 61 -6.07 -6.66 17.38
C ALA A 61 -7.43 -5.97 17.56
N ASP A 62 -7.77 -5.56 18.77
CA ASP A 62 -8.98 -4.78 19.09
C ASP A 62 -8.96 -3.39 18.45
N GLU A 63 -7.81 -2.71 18.45
CA GLU A 63 -7.62 -1.45 17.74
C GLU A 63 -7.73 -1.63 16.22
N ALA A 64 -7.10 -2.65 15.65
CA ALA A 64 -7.17 -2.95 14.23
C ALA A 64 -8.60 -3.27 13.77
N VAL A 65 -9.35 -4.03 14.58
CA VAL A 65 -10.77 -4.31 14.36
C VAL A 65 -11.59 -3.03 14.42
N ALA A 66 -11.42 -2.20 15.45
CA ALA A 66 -12.18 -0.96 15.62
C ALA A 66 -11.99 -0.01 14.43
N GLN A 67 -10.74 0.23 14.01
CA GLN A 67 -10.42 1.07 12.85
C GLN A 67 -10.99 0.49 11.55
N SER A 68 -10.94 -0.83 11.38
CA SER A 68 -11.46 -1.49 10.17
C SER A 68 -12.99 -1.42 10.09
N LEU A 69 -13.69 -1.54 11.23
CA LEU A 69 -15.14 -1.38 11.28
C LEU A 69 -15.57 0.08 11.03
N GLU A 70 -14.81 1.06 11.54
CA GLU A 70 -15.04 2.47 11.23
C GLU A 70 -14.86 2.75 9.74
N ALA A 71 -13.80 2.21 9.12
CA ALA A 71 -13.58 2.30 7.68
C ALA A 71 -14.71 1.64 6.88
N LEU A 72 -15.17 0.44 7.29
CA LEU A 72 -16.28 -0.26 6.65
C LEU A 72 -17.56 0.59 6.65
N GLU A 73 -17.93 1.15 7.81
CA GLU A 73 -19.13 1.98 7.91
C GLU A 73 -19.05 3.24 7.06
N TRP A 74 -17.88 3.89 7.01
CA TRP A 74 -17.66 5.00 6.11
C TRP A 74 -17.81 4.60 4.63
N LEU A 75 -17.20 3.49 4.21
CA LEU A 75 -17.29 2.98 2.83
C LEU A 75 -18.74 2.61 2.45
N ARG A 76 -19.51 2.01 3.36
CA ARG A 76 -20.94 1.74 3.17
C ARG A 76 -21.72 3.03 2.96
N ALA A 77 -21.41 4.08 3.71
CA ALA A 77 -22.04 5.39 3.54
C ALA A 77 -21.72 6.05 2.18
N GLN A 78 -20.58 5.70 1.55
CA GLN A 78 -20.24 6.14 0.18
C GLN A 78 -20.94 5.32 -0.91
N GLY A 79 -21.63 4.24 -0.55
CA GLY A 79 -22.41 3.39 -1.46
C GLY A 79 -21.72 2.13 -1.96
N CYS A 80 -20.54 1.79 -1.44
CA CYS A 80 -19.83 0.56 -1.80
C CYS A 80 -20.69 -0.68 -1.52
N THR A 81 -20.68 -1.65 -2.45
CA THR A 81 -21.50 -2.87 -2.36
C THR A 81 -20.68 -4.14 -2.18
N GLN A 82 -19.39 -4.10 -2.52
CA GLN A 82 -18.42 -5.16 -2.26
C GLN A 82 -17.21 -4.56 -1.56
N PHE A 83 -16.56 -5.36 -0.72
CA PHE A 83 -15.46 -4.94 0.13
C PHE A 83 -14.23 -5.81 -0.05
N LEU A 84 -13.05 -5.18 -0.04
CA LEU A 84 -11.77 -5.87 -0.03
C LEU A 84 -10.98 -5.53 1.23
N PHE A 85 -10.72 -6.53 2.08
CA PHE A 85 -9.73 -6.39 3.14
C PHE A 85 -8.33 -6.76 2.62
N LYS A 86 -7.49 -5.76 2.49
CA LYS A 86 -6.15 -5.84 1.91
C LYS A 86 -5.09 -5.94 3.00
N TYR A 87 -4.26 -6.97 2.90
CA TYR A 87 -3.08 -7.19 3.74
C TYR A 87 -1.86 -7.60 2.89
N CYS A 88 -0.70 -7.78 3.52
CA CYS A 88 0.55 -8.07 2.84
C CYS A 88 0.53 -9.39 2.05
N SER A 89 1.17 -9.44 0.89
CA SER A 89 1.28 -10.65 0.05
C SER A 89 2.14 -11.74 0.68
N THR A 90 2.89 -11.42 1.73
CA THR A 90 3.65 -12.37 2.57
C THR A 90 2.90 -12.79 3.84
N PHE A 91 1.63 -12.39 3.96
CA PHE A 91 0.72 -12.76 5.05
C PHE A 91 1.18 -12.31 6.45
N ASP A 92 1.94 -11.21 6.50
CA ASP A 92 2.52 -10.59 7.69
C ASP A 92 1.52 -10.50 8.83
N SER A 93 1.68 -11.39 9.81
CA SER A 93 0.82 -11.47 10.99
C SER A 93 1.51 -12.31 12.07
N THR A 94 0.94 -12.31 13.27
CA THR A 94 1.30 -13.25 14.33
C THR A 94 0.08 -14.10 14.69
N GLU A 95 0.23 -15.04 15.62
CA GLU A 95 -0.92 -15.79 16.17
C GLU A 95 -1.96 -14.87 16.83
N LYS A 96 -1.59 -13.64 17.19
CA LYS A 96 -2.51 -12.65 17.75
C LYS A 96 -3.31 -11.87 16.70
N GLY A 97 -2.96 -11.97 15.42
CA GLY A 97 -3.59 -11.19 14.36
C GLY A 97 -2.61 -10.39 13.48
N ASN A 98 -3.12 -9.47 12.64
CA ASN A 98 -4.51 -8.95 12.66
C ASN A 98 -5.42 -9.44 11.53
N ILE A 99 -4.95 -10.31 10.64
CA ILE A 99 -5.70 -10.78 9.47
C ILE A 99 -6.99 -11.51 9.88
N GLY A 100 -6.89 -12.51 10.75
CA GLY A 100 -8.03 -13.30 11.23
C GLY A 100 -9.05 -12.46 12.00
N PRO A 101 -8.66 -11.75 13.06
CA PRO A 101 -9.58 -10.94 13.86
C PRO A 101 -10.34 -9.90 13.04
N VAL A 102 -9.66 -9.21 12.12
CA VAL A 102 -10.31 -8.21 11.25
C VAL A 102 -11.25 -8.86 10.24
N ALA A 103 -10.84 -9.96 9.60
CA ALA A 103 -11.70 -10.67 8.64
C ALA A 103 -12.99 -11.19 9.30
N ASP A 104 -12.89 -11.77 10.51
CA ASP A 104 -14.05 -12.20 11.29
C ASP A 104 -14.99 -11.03 11.59
N ALA A 105 -14.45 -9.92 12.10
CA ALA A 105 -15.25 -8.76 12.47
C ALA A 105 -15.95 -8.12 11.25
N LEU A 106 -15.27 -8.05 10.11
CA LEU A 106 -15.86 -7.54 8.87
C LEU A 106 -16.97 -8.46 8.33
N LEU A 107 -16.78 -9.78 8.37
CA LEU A 107 -17.84 -10.75 8.03
C LEU A 107 -19.07 -10.59 8.91
N ASP A 108 -18.88 -10.49 10.23
CA ASP A 108 -19.96 -10.30 11.20
C ASP A 108 -20.72 -8.99 10.94
N ALA A 109 -20.01 -7.88 10.70
CA ALA A 109 -20.62 -6.58 10.41
C ALA A 109 -21.37 -6.54 9.06
N LEU A 110 -20.91 -7.31 8.07
CA LEU A 110 -21.56 -7.46 6.76
C LEU A 110 -22.71 -8.48 6.77
N ASN A 111 -22.90 -9.19 7.89
CA ASN A 111 -23.79 -10.34 8.01
C ASN A 111 -23.57 -11.32 6.85
N ASP A 112 -22.32 -11.77 6.72
CA ASP A 112 -21.87 -12.80 5.77
C ASP A 112 -21.11 -13.89 6.55
N ASP A 113 -21.16 -15.11 6.04
CA ASP A 113 -20.66 -16.31 6.68
C ASP A 113 -19.41 -16.88 6.00
N PHE A 114 -18.94 -16.29 4.89
CA PHE A 114 -17.73 -16.76 4.20
C PHE A 114 -16.96 -15.67 3.46
N THR A 115 -15.63 -15.76 3.48
CA THR A 115 -14.74 -15.08 2.52
C THR A 115 -13.56 -15.97 2.14
N ILE A 116 -12.91 -15.64 1.02
CA ILE A 116 -11.58 -16.16 0.68
C ILE A 116 -10.47 -15.31 1.30
N ALA A 117 -9.29 -15.89 1.42
CA ALA A 117 -8.03 -15.25 1.78
C ALA A 117 -6.95 -15.61 0.74
N CYS A 118 -6.56 -14.66 -0.11
CA CYS A 118 -5.62 -14.88 -1.21
C CYS A 118 -4.51 -13.81 -1.24
N PRO A 119 -3.38 -14.02 -0.55
CA PRO A 119 -2.22 -13.11 -0.62
C PRO A 119 -1.37 -13.26 -1.89
N ALA A 120 -1.74 -14.13 -2.84
CA ALA A 120 -0.96 -14.37 -4.04
C ALA A 120 -0.81 -13.10 -4.88
N PHE A 121 0.38 -12.94 -5.45
CA PHE A 121 0.72 -11.88 -6.38
C PHE A 121 1.83 -12.37 -7.33
N PRO A 122 1.48 -13.16 -8.36
CA PRO A 122 2.45 -13.81 -9.26
C PRO A 122 3.38 -12.84 -9.99
N GLU A 123 2.92 -11.66 -10.40
CA GLU A 123 3.77 -10.58 -10.97
C GLU A 123 4.95 -10.22 -10.04
N ASN A 124 4.74 -10.31 -8.73
CA ASN A 124 5.77 -10.10 -7.70
C ASN A 124 6.31 -11.43 -7.14
N GLY A 125 6.12 -12.57 -7.80
CA GLY A 125 6.66 -13.86 -7.38
C GLY A 125 6.03 -14.43 -6.11
N ARG A 126 4.77 -14.07 -5.78
CA ARG A 126 4.03 -14.67 -4.66
C ARG A 126 2.99 -15.63 -5.20
N THR A 127 3.15 -16.93 -4.93
CA THR A 127 2.23 -17.97 -5.39
C THR A 127 1.81 -18.86 -4.23
N ILE A 128 0.62 -19.46 -4.32
CA ILE A 128 0.06 -20.33 -3.30
C ILE A 128 -0.28 -21.67 -3.94
N PHE A 129 0.28 -22.74 -3.39
CA PHE A 129 0.02 -24.10 -3.85
C PHE A 129 -0.29 -25.02 -2.65
N ARG A 130 -1.47 -25.64 -2.68
CA ARG A 130 -2.02 -26.48 -1.60
C ARG A 130 -1.99 -25.77 -0.25
N GLY A 131 -2.30 -24.47 -0.24
CA GLY A 131 -2.31 -23.60 0.92
C GLY A 131 -0.93 -23.17 1.42
N ASN A 132 0.16 -23.54 0.74
CA ASN A 132 1.50 -23.09 1.11
C ASN A 132 1.90 -21.89 0.25
N LEU A 133 2.39 -20.83 0.91
CA LEU A 133 2.87 -19.62 0.25
C LEU A 133 4.34 -19.75 -0.13
N PHE A 134 4.64 -19.38 -1.37
CA PHE A 134 5.98 -19.29 -1.94
C PHE A 134 6.34 -17.83 -2.22
N VAL A 135 7.63 -17.53 -2.08
CA VAL A 135 8.26 -16.26 -2.47
C VAL A 135 9.37 -16.59 -3.47
N GLY A 136 9.11 -16.33 -4.75
CA GLY A 136 9.92 -16.88 -5.84
C GLY A 136 9.86 -18.40 -5.82
N ASP A 137 11.03 -19.03 -5.80
CA ASP A 137 11.17 -20.49 -5.85
C ASP A 137 11.24 -21.15 -4.46
N VAL A 138 11.15 -20.38 -3.38
CA VAL A 138 11.28 -20.88 -1.99
C VAL A 138 9.99 -20.72 -1.20
N LEU A 139 9.83 -21.52 -0.15
CA LEU A 139 8.73 -21.36 0.81
C LEU A 139 8.85 -20.04 1.58
N LEU A 140 7.73 -19.52 2.07
CA LEU A 140 7.67 -18.30 2.87
C LEU A 140 8.71 -18.25 4.01
N ASN A 141 8.86 -19.35 4.74
CA ASN A 141 9.75 -19.48 5.89
C ASN A 141 11.23 -19.72 5.53
N GLU A 142 11.57 -19.69 4.25
CA GLU A 142 12.93 -19.81 3.72
C GLU A 142 13.31 -18.59 2.87
N SER A 143 12.48 -17.53 2.90
CA SER A 143 12.56 -16.38 2.00
C SER A 143 13.26 -15.16 2.59
N GLY A 144 13.65 -15.22 3.86
CA GLY A 144 14.05 -14.09 4.68
C GLY A 144 12.91 -13.58 5.57
N MET A 145 11.64 -13.88 5.23
CA MET A 145 10.48 -13.49 6.06
C MET A 145 10.45 -14.19 7.42
N GLU A 146 11.10 -15.34 7.57
CA GLU A 146 11.31 -16.00 8.87
C GLU A 146 12.11 -15.15 9.86
N ASN A 147 12.87 -14.17 9.35
CA ASN A 147 13.66 -13.21 10.12
C ASN A 147 13.04 -11.80 10.13
N HIS A 148 11.78 -11.63 9.67
CA HIS A 148 11.12 -10.33 9.66
C HIS A 148 11.05 -9.73 11.09
N PRO A 149 11.45 -8.46 11.31
CA PRO A 149 11.67 -7.93 12.66
C PRO A 149 10.40 -7.80 13.51
N LEU A 150 9.23 -7.69 12.88
CA LEU A 150 7.95 -7.50 13.58
C LEU A 150 7.02 -8.71 13.51
N THR A 151 7.08 -9.47 12.42
CA THR A 151 6.14 -10.55 12.09
C THR A 151 6.89 -11.70 11.41
N PRO A 152 7.80 -12.38 12.13
CA PRO A 152 8.58 -13.47 11.55
C PRO A 152 7.67 -14.62 11.09
N MET A 153 7.76 -14.95 9.81
CA MET A 153 6.90 -15.96 9.17
C MET A 153 7.63 -17.30 9.10
N THR A 154 7.48 -18.14 10.12
CA THR A 154 8.20 -19.43 10.24
C THR A 154 7.43 -20.63 9.71
N ASP A 155 6.24 -20.40 9.15
CA ASP A 155 5.33 -21.43 8.69
C ASP A 155 4.72 -21.04 7.34
N PRO A 156 4.94 -21.81 6.27
CA PRO A 156 4.44 -21.45 4.94
C PRO A 156 2.98 -21.85 4.73
N ASN A 157 2.41 -22.69 5.60
CA ASN A 157 1.04 -23.19 5.42
C ASN A 157 0.02 -22.17 5.92
N LEU A 158 -0.58 -21.42 4.99
CA LEU A 158 -1.48 -20.32 5.31
C LEU A 158 -2.77 -20.77 5.99
N VAL A 159 -3.23 -22.00 5.74
CA VAL A 159 -4.40 -22.54 6.45
C VAL A 159 -4.12 -22.60 7.94
N ARG A 160 -2.94 -23.10 8.32
CA ARG A 160 -2.51 -23.19 9.72
C ARG A 160 -2.19 -21.83 10.31
N VAL A 161 -1.51 -20.95 9.57
CA VAL A 161 -1.19 -19.58 10.03
C VAL A 161 -2.47 -18.79 10.28
N LEU A 162 -3.45 -18.84 9.37
CA LEU A 162 -4.74 -18.15 9.56
C LEU A 162 -5.55 -18.78 10.69
N GLN A 163 -5.59 -20.12 10.80
CA GLN A 163 -6.35 -20.80 11.85
C GLN A 163 -5.89 -20.44 13.27
N ARG A 164 -4.59 -20.15 13.47
CA ARG A 164 -4.05 -19.77 14.79
C ARG A 164 -4.54 -18.41 15.29
N GLN A 165 -4.95 -17.51 14.39
CA GLN A 165 -5.37 -16.13 14.73
C GLN A 165 -6.88 -15.91 14.71
N THR A 166 -7.68 -16.93 14.37
CA THR A 166 -9.15 -16.84 14.27
C THR A 166 -9.83 -18.00 14.99
N LYS A 167 -11.02 -17.74 15.53
CA LYS A 167 -11.91 -18.78 16.08
C LYS A 167 -12.73 -19.46 14.98
N SER A 168 -12.88 -18.82 13.83
CA SER A 168 -13.57 -19.36 12.68
C SER A 168 -12.82 -20.55 12.08
N LYS A 169 -13.56 -21.52 11.53
CA LYS A 169 -12.96 -22.65 10.83
C LYS A 169 -12.35 -22.18 9.52
N VAL A 170 -11.07 -22.50 9.31
CA VAL A 170 -10.33 -22.17 8.08
C VAL A 170 -10.28 -23.39 7.14
N GLY A 171 -10.59 -23.17 5.87
CA GLY A 171 -10.55 -24.16 4.80
C GLY A 171 -9.57 -23.81 3.68
N LEU A 172 -9.66 -24.56 2.58
CA LEU A 172 -8.80 -24.39 1.40
C LEU A 172 -9.59 -24.63 0.11
N ILE A 173 -9.50 -23.67 -0.80
CA ILE A 173 -9.85 -23.81 -2.22
C ILE A 173 -8.55 -24.11 -2.97
N ARG A 174 -8.37 -25.37 -3.35
CA ARG A 174 -7.12 -25.86 -3.93
C ARG A 174 -7.00 -25.51 -5.41
N TYR A 175 -5.75 -25.45 -5.89
CA TYR A 175 -5.40 -25.18 -7.29
C TYR A 175 -6.14 -26.08 -8.29
N ASP A 176 -6.39 -27.34 -7.96
CA ASP A 176 -7.09 -28.29 -8.83
C ASP A 176 -8.59 -28.03 -8.97
N THR A 177 -9.16 -27.25 -8.04
CA THR A 177 -10.51 -26.69 -8.19
C THR A 177 -10.48 -25.44 -9.05
N ILE A 178 -9.50 -24.56 -8.82
CA ILE A 178 -9.37 -23.27 -9.52
C ILE A 178 -9.06 -23.48 -11.01
N ALA A 179 -8.22 -24.46 -11.32
CA ALA A 179 -7.91 -24.85 -12.70
C ALA A 179 -9.14 -25.33 -13.51
N LYS A 180 -10.25 -25.69 -12.84
CA LYS A 180 -11.52 -26.05 -13.49
C LYS A 180 -12.43 -24.85 -13.79
N GLY A 181 -12.03 -23.64 -13.39
CA GLY A 181 -12.75 -22.40 -13.66
C GLY A 181 -13.74 -21.98 -12.57
N ALA A 182 -14.36 -20.82 -12.77
CA ALA A 182 -15.12 -20.10 -11.73
C ALA A 182 -16.35 -20.88 -11.23
N GLY A 183 -17.01 -21.66 -12.08
CA GLY A 183 -18.13 -22.51 -11.69
C GLY A 183 -17.74 -23.54 -10.61
N ALA A 184 -16.62 -24.26 -10.82
CA ALA A 184 -16.11 -25.23 -9.86
C ALA A 184 -15.67 -24.57 -8.55
N VAL A 185 -15.14 -23.34 -8.61
CA VAL A 185 -14.81 -22.56 -7.41
C VAL A 185 -16.08 -22.20 -6.62
N ARG A 186 -17.15 -21.73 -7.29
CA ARG A 186 -18.44 -21.43 -6.63
C ARG A 186 -19.03 -22.68 -5.96
N GLU A 187 -19.00 -23.83 -6.62
CA GLU A 187 -19.43 -25.11 -6.02
C GLU A 187 -18.60 -25.47 -4.78
N LYS A 188 -17.27 -25.28 -4.85
CA LYS A 188 -16.39 -25.54 -3.71
C LYS A 188 -16.63 -24.58 -2.55
N ILE A 189 -16.91 -23.30 -2.82
CA ILE A 189 -17.31 -22.32 -1.80
C ILE A 189 -18.59 -22.79 -1.10
N ALA A 190 -19.61 -23.21 -1.85
CA ALA A 190 -20.85 -23.73 -1.27
C ALA A 190 -20.63 -24.96 -0.39
N ALA A 191 -19.77 -25.90 -0.83
CA ALA A 191 -19.41 -27.07 -0.04
C ALA A 191 -18.68 -26.68 1.27
N LEU A 192 -17.72 -25.76 1.21
CA LEU A 192 -16.99 -25.29 2.39
C LEU A 192 -17.93 -24.57 3.39
N ARG A 193 -18.85 -23.74 2.90
CA ARG A 193 -19.91 -23.11 3.71
C ARG A 193 -20.73 -24.16 4.46
N ALA A 194 -21.18 -25.22 3.77
CA ALA A 194 -21.92 -26.32 4.39
C ALA A 194 -21.12 -27.10 5.46
N GLU A 195 -19.80 -27.12 5.36
CA GLU A 195 -18.89 -27.69 6.37
C GLU A 195 -18.59 -26.74 7.54
N GLY A 196 -19.19 -25.56 7.57
CA GLY A 196 -18.99 -24.52 8.58
C GLY A 196 -17.67 -23.75 8.46
N VAL A 197 -17.01 -23.81 7.30
CA VAL A 197 -15.83 -22.97 7.01
C VAL A 197 -16.30 -21.54 6.80
N ARG A 198 -15.67 -20.56 7.47
CA ARG A 198 -15.92 -19.13 7.23
C ARG A 198 -14.79 -18.43 6.47
N LEU A 199 -13.57 -18.94 6.54
CA LEU A 199 -12.42 -18.35 5.86
C LEU A 199 -11.75 -19.45 5.03
N ALA A 200 -11.50 -19.23 3.74
CA ALA A 200 -10.79 -20.21 2.92
C ALA A 200 -9.55 -19.61 2.28
N ILE A 201 -8.38 -20.22 2.53
CA ILE A 201 -7.21 -19.92 1.70
C ILE A 201 -7.54 -20.31 0.26
N ALA A 202 -7.22 -19.45 -0.70
CA ALA A 202 -7.37 -19.76 -2.11
C ALA A 202 -5.98 -19.85 -2.74
N ASP A 203 -5.68 -21.00 -3.36
CA ASP A 203 -4.47 -21.18 -4.14
C ASP A 203 -4.44 -20.23 -5.35
N ALA A 204 -3.25 -19.85 -5.83
CA ALA A 204 -3.08 -19.16 -7.09
C ALA A 204 -1.60 -19.25 -7.49
N VAL A 205 -1.32 -19.85 -8.65
CA VAL A 205 0.04 -20.00 -9.17
C VAL A 205 0.29 -19.11 -10.38
N SER A 206 -0.75 -18.43 -10.87
CA SER A 206 -0.72 -17.54 -12.03
C SER A 206 -1.78 -16.44 -11.93
N ASP A 207 -1.62 -15.37 -12.71
CA ASP A 207 -2.65 -14.31 -12.80
C ASP A 207 -3.98 -14.85 -13.36
N ALA A 208 -3.93 -15.90 -14.19
CA ALA A 208 -5.14 -16.56 -14.69
C ALA A 208 -6.00 -17.14 -13.55
N ASP A 209 -5.36 -17.70 -12.51
CA ASP A 209 -6.06 -18.17 -11.32
C ASP A 209 -6.72 -17.01 -10.56
N LEU A 210 -6.06 -15.86 -10.49
CA LEU A 210 -6.60 -14.65 -9.84
C LEU A 210 -7.82 -14.09 -10.59
N TYR A 211 -7.84 -14.14 -11.92
CA TYR A 211 -9.03 -13.79 -12.70
C TYR A 211 -10.19 -14.78 -12.46
N VAL A 212 -9.89 -16.08 -12.40
CA VAL A 212 -10.90 -17.11 -12.09
C VAL A 212 -11.50 -16.88 -10.69
N LEU A 213 -10.66 -16.62 -9.70
CA LEU A 213 -11.09 -16.31 -8.34
C LEU A 213 -11.92 -15.02 -8.29
N GLY A 214 -11.49 -13.97 -8.98
CA GLY A 214 -12.24 -12.70 -9.06
C GLY A 214 -13.65 -12.90 -9.62
N GLU A 215 -13.79 -13.65 -10.71
CA GLU A 215 -15.09 -13.97 -11.30
C GLU A 215 -15.95 -14.83 -10.35
N ALA A 216 -15.36 -15.86 -9.74
CA ALA A 216 -16.05 -16.76 -8.81
C ALA A 216 -16.55 -16.06 -7.53
N CYS A 217 -15.85 -15.00 -7.10
CA CYS A 217 -16.15 -14.25 -5.89
C CYS A 217 -17.03 -13.01 -6.12
N SER A 218 -17.60 -12.84 -7.32
CA SER A 218 -18.46 -11.69 -7.66
C SER A 218 -19.65 -11.52 -6.70
N ASP A 219 -20.21 -12.60 -6.17
CA ASP A 219 -21.35 -12.57 -5.24
C ASP A 219 -20.95 -12.46 -3.75
N LEU A 220 -19.64 -12.53 -3.42
CA LEU A 220 -19.19 -12.36 -2.03
C LEU A 220 -19.22 -10.88 -1.66
N LYS A 221 -19.75 -10.55 -0.47
CA LYS A 221 -19.70 -9.17 0.03
C LYS A 221 -18.29 -8.77 0.44
N LEU A 222 -17.51 -9.71 0.97
CA LEU A 222 -16.14 -9.52 1.41
C LEU A 222 -15.20 -10.45 0.64
N ILE A 223 -14.08 -9.90 0.21
CA ILE A 223 -12.92 -10.63 -0.31
C ILE A 223 -11.70 -10.18 0.49
N THR A 224 -10.78 -11.09 0.83
CA THR A 224 -9.55 -10.71 1.54
C THR A 224 -8.31 -11.22 0.82
N GLY A 225 -7.22 -10.44 0.84
CA GLY A 225 -6.02 -10.83 0.13
C GLY A 225 -4.97 -9.74 -0.05
N GLY A 226 -4.03 -10.02 -0.97
CA GLY A 226 -3.06 -9.06 -1.46
C GLY A 226 -3.64 -8.18 -2.58
N SER A 227 -2.79 -7.53 -3.36
CA SER A 227 -3.23 -6.70 -4.50
C SER A 227 -3.60 -7.57 -5.71
N GLY A 228 -3.01 -8.76 -5.84
CA GLY A 228 -3.25 -9.67 -6.97
C GLY A 228 -4.71 -10.10 -7.10
N ILE A 229 -5.41 -10.39 -6.00
CA ILE A 229 -6.83 -10.78 -6.05
C ILE A 229 -7.73 -9.68 -6.63
N ALA A 230 -7.28 -8.43 -6.59
CA ALA A 230 -8.02 -7.30 -7.18
C ALA A 230 -8.00 -7.29 -8.72
N LEU A 231 -7.09 -8.02 -9.38
CA LEU A 231 -7.01 -8.08 -10.85
C LEU A 231 -8.33 -8.50 -11.50
N GLY A 232 -9.03 -9.46 -10.89
CA GLY A 232 -10.28 -9.99 -11.41
C GLY A 232 -11.55 -9.21 -11.02
N LEU A 233 -11.47 -8.24 -10.10
CA LEU A 233 -12.65 -7.60 -9.52
C LEU A 233 -13.30 -6.53 -10.41
N PRO A 234 -12.58 -5.66 -11.13
CA PRO A 234 -13.18 -4.59 -11.94
C PRO A 234 -14.24 -5.10 -12.93
N LYS A 235 -14.01 -6.27 -13.55
CA LYS A 235 -14.95 -6.88 -14.51
C LYS A 235 -16.27 -7.30 -13.88
N ASN A 236 -16.31 -7.56 -12.58
CA ASN A 236 -17.54 -7.94 -11.87
C ASN A 236 -18.57 -6.81 -11.86
N PHE A 237 -18.15 -5.56 -12.01
CA PHE A 237 -19.02 -4.39 -11.99
C PHE A 237 -19.52 -3.96 -13.37
N GLY A 238 -19.27 -4.76 -14.42
CA GLY A 238 -19.72 -4.47 -15.78
C GLY A 238 -18.91 -3.38 -16.47
N GLN A 239 -19.56 -2.59 -17.32
CA GLN A 239 -18.89 -1.52 -18.08
C GLN A 239 -18.65 -0.31 -17.17
N LEU A 240 -17.40 -0.11 -16.76
CA LEU A 240 -16.96 1.06 -16.01
C LEU A 240 -16.97 2.29 -16.92
N ALA A 241 -17.61 3.36 -16.47
CA ALA A 241 -17.55 4.65 -17.15
C ALA A 241 -16.11 5.18 -17.11
N ASP A 242 -15.64 5.77 -18.21
CA ASP A 242 -14.31 6.39 -18.31
C ASP A 242 -13.13 5.46 -17.97
N ALA A 243 -13.27 4.15 -18.16
CA ALA A 243 -12.21 3.18 -17.85
C ALA A 243 -10.86 3.49 -18.53
N ALA A 244 -10.90 4.07 -19.74
CA ALA A 244 -9.71 4.51 -20.48
C ALA A 244 -8.98 5.70 -19.84
N HIS A 245 -9.68 6.47 -19.00
CA HIS A 245 -9.20 7.66 -18.29
C HIS A 245 -9.04 7.41 -16.79
N ALA A 246 -9.07 6.15 -16.33
CA ALA A 246 -9.03 5.81 -14.91
C ALA A 246 -7.76 6.30 -14.21
N SER A 247 -6.65 6.39 -14.95
CA SER A 247 -5.34 6.85 -14.49
C SER A 247 -5.08 8.34 -14.75
N ASP A 248 -6.00 9.07 -15.37
CA ASP A 248 -5.72 10.45 -15.77
C ASP A 248 -5.64 11.36 -14.53
N LEU A 249 -4.50 12.02 -14.38
CA LEU A 249 -4.30 13.04 -13.35
C LEU A 249 -4.23 14.43 -13.98
N PRO A 250 -4.94 15.43 -13.41
CA PRO A 250 -4.70 16.82 -13.74
C PRO A 250 -3.24 17.21 -13.53
N LYS A 251 -2.71 18.02 -14.45
CA LYS A 251 -1.34 18.54 -14.35
C LYS A 251 -1.16 19.41 -13.10
N ILE A 252 -0.05 19.22 -12.41
CA ILE A 252 0.38 20.04 -11.27
C ILE A 252 1.58 20.89 -11.67
N GLU A 253 1.42 22.20 -11.62
CA GLU A 253 2.53 23.15 -11.76
C GLU A 253 3.28 23.31 -10.42
N GLY A 254 4.55 23.71 -10.47
CA GLY A 254 5.37 23.99 -9.29
C GLY A 254 6.69 23.23 -9.27
N LYS A 255 7.44 23.38 -8.17
CA LYS A 255 8.76 22.76 -8.01
C LYS A 255 8.67 21.31 -7.56
N SER A 256 9.72 20.54 -7.86
CA SER A 256 9.82 19.11 -7.52
C SER A 256 10.98 18.83 -6.58
N VAL A 257 10.81 17.88 -5.67
CA VAL A 257 11.88 17.39 -4.78
C VAL A 257 11.81 15.87 -4.62
N VAL A 258 12.97 15.24 -4.43
CA VAL A 258 13.09 13.85 -4.03
C VAL A 258 13.51 13.77 -2.56
N LEU A 259 12.75 13.05 -1.74
CA LEU A 259 13.02 12.81 -0.32
C LEU A 259 13.25 11.31 -0.09
N ALA A 260 14.44 10.90 0.34
CA ALA A 260 14.78 9.48 0.51
C ALA A 260 15.23 9.16 1.94
N GLY A 261 14.39 8.43 2.68
CA GLY A 261 14.70 7.95 4.03
C GLY A 261 14.99 6.44 4.10
N SER A 262 14.66 5.68 3.05
CA SER A 262 14.89 4.23 3.04
C SER A 262 16.37 3.87 2.91
N ALA A 263 16.81 2.89 3.72
CA ALA A 263 18.14 2.28 3.65
C ALA A 263 18.17 0.96 2.85
N SER A 264 17.15 0.68 2.02
CA SER A 264 17.13 -0.53 1.20
C SER A 264 18.25 -0.56 0.15
N LYS A 265 18.58 -1.75 -0.37
CA LYS A 265 19.53 -1.89 -1.48
C LYS A 265 19.07 -1.12 -2.73
N ALA A 266 17.77 -1.20 -3.06
CA ALA A 266 17.20 -0.49 -4.21
C ALA A 266 17.32 1.03 -4.04
N THR A 267 17.01 1.58 -2.87
CA THR A 267 17.09 3.03 -2.63
C THR A 267 18.55 3.50 -2.62
N ASN A 268 19.49 2.72 -2.06
CA ASN A 268 20.92 3.03 -2.16
C ASN A 268 21.39 3.13 -3.62
N ALA A 269 20.96 2.21 -4.50
CA ALA A 269 21.28 2.26 -5.92
C ALA A 269 20.65 3.48 -6.62
N GLN A 270 19.38 3.80 -6.31
CA GLN A 270 18.68 4.97 -6.86
C GLN A 270 19.33 6.30 -6.44
N VAL A 271 19.79 6.39 -5.18
CA VAL A 271 20.54 7.54 -4.66
C VAL A 271 21.89 7.66 -5.36
N ALA A 272 22.63 6.56 -5.52
CA ALA A 272 23.91 6.56 -6.22
C ALA A 272 23.76 7.02 -7.69
N GLU A 273 22.74 6.52 -8.40
CA GLU A 273 22.42 6.93 -9.77
C GLU A 273 22.12 8.44 -9.86
N TRP A 274 21.32 8.96 -8.92
CA TRP A 274 21.02 10.39 -8.87
C TRP A 274 22.28 11.24 -8.68
N LEU A 275 23.09 10.90 -7.68
CA LEU A 275 24.28 11.65 -7.29
C LEU A 275 25.39 11.61 -8.36
N ALA A 276 25.30 10.71 -9.34
CA ALA A 276 26.22 10.68 -10.48
C ALA A 276 26.14 11.95 -11.35
N SER A 277 25.00 12.65 -11.36
CA SER A 277 24.80 13.81 -12.23
C SER A 277 23.94 14.95 -11.65
N LYS A 278 23.30 14.76 -10.49
CA LYS A 278 22.33 15.71 -9.92
C LYS A 278 22.64 16.09 -8.48
N PRO A 279 22.22 17.30 -8.03
CA PRO A 279 22.48 17.79 -6.68
C PRO A 279 21.77 16.95 -5.61
N GLY A 280 22.48 16.68 -4.51
CA GLY A 280 21.93 16.01 -3.35
C GLY A 280 22.44 16.57 -2.01
N PHE A 281 21.58 16.57 -1.00
CA PHE A 281 21.89 16.94 0.37
C PHE A 281 21.68 15.75 1.30
N ARG A 282 22.73 15.35 2.03
CA ARG A 282 22.66 14.25 2.98
C ARG A 282 22.19 14.74 4.35
N VAL A 283 21.14 14.10 4.87
CA VAL A 283 20.63 14.28 6.23
C VAL A 283 21.35 13.30 7.14
N GLU A 284 22.29 13.81 7.94
CA GLU A 284 23.09 13.02 8.86
C GLU A 284 22.36 12.83 10.21
N PRO A 285 21.96 11.61 10.61
CA PRO A 285 21.19 11.38 11.84
C PRO A 285 21.92 11.83 13.11
N MET A 286 23.25 11.76 13.12
CA MET A 286 24.08 12.21 14.23
C MET A 286 24.14 13.73 14.34
N ALA A 287 24.06 14.47 13.24
CA ALA A 287 23.95 15.92 13.27
C ALA A 287 22.58 16.34 13.84
N LEU A 288 21.51 15.65 13.44
CA LEU A 288 20.17 15.82 14.02
C LEU A 288 20.16 15.57 15.53
N SER A 289 20.79 14.48 16.00
CA SER A 289 20.82 14.14 17.43
C SER A 289 21.62 15.16 18.27
N ARG A 290 22.56 15.89 17.67
CA ARG A 290 23.31 17.00 18.28
C ARG A 290 22.58 18.35 18.22
N GLY A 291 21.41 18.42 17.58
CA GLY A 291 20.64 19.65 17.44
C GLY A 291 21.20 20.63 16.40
N GLU A 292 21.97 20.14 15.43
CA GLU A 292 22.42 20.96 14.30
C GLU A 292 21.23 21.35 13.40
N PRO A 293 21.26 22.51 12.73
CA PRO A 293 20.13 23.03 11.94
C PRO A 293 20.01 22.35 10.55
N VAL A 294 20.05 21.02 10.51
CA VAL A 294 20.08 20.21 9.28
C VAL A 294 18.83 20.44 8.42
N VAL A 295 17.66 20.63 9.05
CA VAL A 295 16.39 20.92 8.35
C VAL A 295 16.48 22.24 7.58
N ASP A 296 16.94 23.31 8.24
CA ASP A 296 17.07 24.64 7.62
C ASP A 296 18.11 24.62 6.50
N GLN A 297 19.23 23.91 6.71
CA GLN A 297 20.27 23.73 5.70
C GLN A 297 19.74 23.00 4.46
N ALA A 298 18.96 21.93 4.64
CA ALA A 298 18.37 21.17 3.53
C ALA A 298 17.36 22.01 2.73
N ILE A 299 16.53 22.82 3.40
CA ILE A 299 15.59 23.74 2.75
C ILE A 299 16.34 24.84 1.99
N ALA A 300 17.38 25.42 2.60
CA ALA A 300 18.21 26.44 1.96
C ALA A 300 18.91 25.88 0.70
N PHE A 301 19.44 24.66 0.80
CA PHE A 301 20.05 23.94 -0.32
C PHE A 301 19.08 23.77 -1.49
N ALA A 302 17.85 23.32 -1.22
CA ALA A 302 16.84 23.17 -2.27
C ALA A 302 16.49 24.52 -2.94
N LYS A 303 16.32 25.58 -2.13
CA LYS A 303 16.04 26.93 -2.64
C LYS A 303 17.16 27.48 -3.53
N GLN A 304 18.42 27.18 -3.22
CA GLN A 304 19.58 27.61 -4.01
C GLN A 304 19.57 27.05 -5.44
N HIS A 305 18.99 25.86 -5.65
CA HIS A 305 18.92 25.20 -6.95
C HIS A 305 17.69 25.60 -7.80
N GLY A 306 16.86 26.53 -7.31
CA GLY A 306 15.78 27.12 -8.10
C GLY A 306 14.70 26.10 -8.47
N ASP A 307 14.57 25.81 -9.77
CA ASP A 307 13.59 24.86 -10.32
C ASP A 307 14.21 23.48 -10.63
N GLU A 308 15.54 23.36 -10.54
CA GLU A 308 16.22 22.07 -10.69
C GLU A 308 15.81 21.16 -9.53
N PRO A 309 15.22 19.96 -9.80
CA PRO A 309 14.88 19.04 -8.74
C PRO A 309 16.14 18.58 -7.99
N VAL A 310 16.07 18.56 -6.66
CA VAL A 310 17.15 18.09 -5.77
C VAL A 310 16.76 16.82 -5.03
N LEU A 311 17.77 16.06 -4.60
CA LEU A 311 17.61 14.94 -3.67
C LEU A 311 17.97 15.37 -2.24
N ILE A 312 17.12 15.08 -1.28
CA ILE A 312 17.42 15.18 0.15
C ILE A 312 17.28 13.78 0.75
N TYR A 313 18.37 13.23 1.27
CA TYR A 313 18.43 11.81 1.61
C TYR A 313 19.12 11.52 2.94
N ALA A 314 18.58 10.55 3.69
CA ALA A 314 19.23 9.90 4.83
C ALA A 314 19.67 8.46 4.50
N THR A 315 19.40 7.99 3.29
CA THR A 315 19.80 6.67 2.77
C THR A 315 21.28 6.43 3.04
N SER A 316 21.57 5.30 3.68
CA SER A 316 22.91 4.92 4.10
C SER A 316 23.10 3.42 3.94
N SER A 317 24.37 2.97 3.93
CA SER A 317 24.72 1.56 3.90
C SER A 317 24.28 0.84 5.18
N PRO A 318 24.08 -0.50 5.15
CA PRO A 318 23.72 -1.26 6.34
C PRO A 318 24.69 -1.09 7.52
N ASP A 319 25.99 -0.90 7.25
CA ASP A 319 26.99 -0.74 8.30
C ASP A 319 26.92 0.64 8.96
N GLU A 320 26.70 1.70 8.18
CA GLU A 320 26.44 3.04 8.71
C GLU A 320 25.15 3.07 9.53
N VAL A 321 24.08 2.43 9.04
CA VAL A 321 22.81 2.33 9.78
C VAL A 321 23.04 1.63 11.12
N LYS A 322 23.76 0.50 11.14
CA LYS A 322 24.10 -0.20 12.39
C LYS A 322 24.91 0.67 13.34
N ALA A 323 25.87 1.44 12.82
CA ALA A 323 26.67 2.35 13.64
C ALA A 323 25.80 3.42 14.31
N VAL A 324 24.94 4.08 13.54
CA VAL A 324 23.98 5.09 14.06
C VAL A 324 23.02 4.46 15.08
N GLN A 325 22.46 3.29 14.77
CA GLN A 325 21.54 2.59 15.66
C GLN A 325 22.21 2.12 16.95
N LYS A 326 23.50 1.79 16.92
CA LYS A 326 24.27 1.45 18.13
C LYS A 326 24.41 2.64 19.07
N GLU A 327 24.53 3.85 18.54
CA GLU A 327 24.68 5.06 19.36
C GLU A 327 23.33 5.65 19.81
N LEU A 328 22.32 5.68 18.92
CA LEU A 328 21.05 6.35 19.17
C LEU A 328 19.92 5.40 19.60
N GLY A 329 20.05 4.11 19.32
CA GLY A 329 18.94 3.15 19.33
C GLY A 329 18.18 3.15 18.01
N VAL A 330 17.63 1.99 17.64
CA VAL A 330 16.94 1.76 16.36
C VAL A 330 15.76 2.71 16.16
N GLU A 331 14.85 2.74 17.14
CA GLU A 331 13.61 3.52 17.08
C GLU A 331 13.89 5.03 17.01
N LYS A 332 14.77 5.52 17.88
CA LYS A 332 15.13 6.94 17.94
C LYS A 332 15.81 7.41 16.65
N ALA A 333 16.71 6.60 16.08
CA ALA A 333 17.37 6.94 14.81
C ALA A 333 16.36 7.06 13.66
N GLY A 334 15.40 6.13 13.55
CA GLY A 334 14.33 6.17 12.55
C GLY A 334 13.44 7.40 12.72
N HIS A 335 12.90 7.61 13.92
CA HIS A 335 12.03 8.75 14.20
C HIS A 335 12.70 10.11 13.96
N LEU A 336 14.00 10.26 14.26
CA LEU A 336 14.73 11.51 13.99
C LEU A 336 14.78 11.82 12.49
N VAL A 337 15.10 10.81 11.67
CA VAL A 337 15.17 10.97 10.21
C VAL A 337 13.80 11.27 9.63
N GLU A 338 12.77 10.55 10.07
CA GLU A 338 11.38 10.75 9.64
C GLU A 338 10.89 12.16 9.99
N ALA A 339 11.12 12.62 11.24
CA ALA A 339 10.74 13.96 11.68
C ALA A 339 11.48 15.06 10.90
N ALA A 340 12.76 14.85 10.59
CA ALA A 340 13.53 15.79 9.79
C ALA A 340 13.00 15.89 8.36
N LEU A 341 12.81 14.76 7.66
CA LEU A 341 12.28 14.73 6.30
C LEU A 341 10.84 15.27 6.21
N ALA A 342 10.01 15.00 7.22
CA ALA A 342 8.68 15.59 7.35
C ALA A 342 8.72 17.12 7.51
N SER A 343 9.64 17.64 8.33
CA SER A 343 9.83 19.08 8.53
C SER A 343 10.35 19.76 7.25
N ILE A 344 11.28 19.11 6.56
CA ILE A 344 11.79 19.56 5.25
C ILE A 344 10.66 19.61 4.22
N ALA A 345 9.83 18.56 4.12
CA ALA A 345 8.71 18.54 3.18
C ALA A 345 7.76 19.72 3.39
N ARG A 346 7.41 20.03 4.65
CA ARG A 346 6.56 21.16 5.02
C ARG A 346 7.18 22.51 4.63
N GLY A 347 8.45 22.73 4.97
CA GLY A 347 9.14 23.96 4.63
C GLY A 347 9.32 24.15 3.11
N LEU A 348 9.48 23.05 2.36
CA LEU A 348 9.50 23.10 0.89
C LEU A 348 8.12 23.37 0.30
N ARG A 349 7.06 22.81 0.88
CA ARG A 349 5.69 23.14 0.48
C ARG A 349 5.40 24.64 0.63
N GLU A 350 5.78 25.23 1.76
CA GLU A 350 5.69 26.69 1.99
C GLU A 350 6.54 27.49 0.99
N ALA A 351 7.62 26.90 0.46
CA ALA A 351 8.47 27.49 -0.57
C ALA A 351 7.99 27.26 -2.02
N GLY A 352 6.77 26.74 -2.22
CA GLY A 352 6.17 26.56 -3.55
C GLY A 352 6.47 25.22 -4.23
N TYR A 353 7.01 24.24 -3.49
CA TYR A 353 7.11 22.87 -3.99
C TYR A 353 5.72 22.22 -4.02
N ALA A 354 5.44 21.53 -5.11
CA ALA A 354 4.15 20.90 -5.34
C ALA A 354 4.27 19.42 -5.74
N LYS A 355 5.47 18.96 -6.11
CA LYS A 355 5.74 17.60 -6.57
C LYS A 355 6.76 16.92 -5.65
N PHE A 356 6.36 15.81 -5.03
CA PHE A 356 7.16 15.12 -4.02
C PHE A 356 7.35 13.65 -4.41
N VAL A 357 8.58 13.26 -4.72
CA VAL A 357 8.96 11.85 -4.85
C VAL A 357 9.54 11.40 -3.52
N VAL A 358 8.95 10.39 -2.87
CA VAL A 358 9.35 9.96 -1.53
C VAL A 358 9.74 8.48 -1.54
N ALA A 359 10.90 8.15 -0.99
CA ALA A 359 11.41 6.78 -0.90
C ALA A 359 11.53 6.29 0.55
N GLY A 360 10.70 5.30 0.89
CA GLY A 360 10.59 4.67 2.21
C GLY A 360 9.15 4.67 2.71
N GLY A 361 8.69 3.55 3.28
CA GLY A 361 7.31 3.41 3.77
C GLY A 361 7.00 4.38 4.93
N GLU A 362 7.77 4.30 6.02
CA GLU A 362 7.61 5.22 7.15
C GLU A 362 7.91 6.67 6.75
N THR A 363 8.93 6.90 5.90
CA THR A 363 9.22 8.23 5.35
C THR A 363 8.04 8.81 4.57
N SER A 364 7.38 8.00 3.73
CA SER A 364 6.19 8.40 2.99
C SER A 364 5.05 8.74 3.95
N GLY A 365 4.83 7.93 4.99
CA GLY A 365 3.85 8.22 6.03
C GLY A 365 4.10 9.55 6.72
N ALA A 366 5.33 9.78 7.19
CA ALA A 366 5.71 11.03 7.88
C ALA A 366 5.57 12.26 6.98
N VAL A 367 5.96 12.16 5.70
CA VAL A 367 5.83 13.26 4.72
C VAL A 367 4.37 13.55 4.38
N VAL A 368 3.56 12.52 4.10
CA VAL A 368 2.12 12.67 3.78
C VAL A 368 1.37 13.33 4.94
N GLN A 369 1.65 12.90 6.18
CA GLN A 369 1.08 13.51 7.39
C GLN A 369 1.51 14.97 7.56
N ALA A 370 2.80 15.28 7.39
CA ALA A 370 3.30 16.64 7.54
C ALA A 370 2.79 17.61 6.47
N LEU A 371 2.39 17.10 5.31
CA LEU A 371 1.78 17.86 4.22
C LEU A 371 0.24 17.92 4.33
N ASP A 372 -0.36 17.40 5.40
CA ASP A 372 -1.83 17.28 5.61
C ASP A 372 -2.55 16.63 4.42
N VAL A 373 -1.91 15.64 3.78
CA VAL A 373 -2.53 14.91 2.68
C VAL A 373 -3.49 13.88 3.26
N ARG A 374 -4.79 14.09 3.00
CA ARG A 374 -5.88 13.23 3.51
C ARG A 374 -6.39 12.22 2.50
N SER A 375 -6.21 12.51 1.21
CA SER A 375 -6.65 11.63 0.12
C SER A 375 -5.80 11.83 -1.11
N LEU A 376 -5.66 10.75 -1.88
CA LEU A 376 -4.85 10.64 -3.09
C LEU A 376 -5.70 10.07 -4.22
N ARG A 377 -5.85 10.80 -5.31
CA ARG A 377 -6.27 10.24 -6.60
C ARG A 377 -5.09 9.48 -7.18
N ILE A 378 -5.34 8.27 -7.67
CA ILE A 378 -4.32 7.40 -8.22
C ILE A 378 -4.22 7.61 -9.73
N GLY A 379 -2.99 7.74 -10.21
CA GLY A 379 -2.66 7.99 -11.61
C GLY A 379 -1.94 6.84 -12.30
N PRO A 380 -1.16 7.11 -13.35
CA PRO A 380 -0.47 6.06 -14.09
C PRO A 380 0.63 5.41 -13.25
N GLN A 381 0.90 4.14 -13.54
CA GLN A 381 2.00 3.39 -12.94
C GLN A 381 3.35 3.96 -13.41
N ILE A 382 4.23 4.30 -12.47
CA ILE A 382 5.61 4.72 -12.75
C ILE A 382 6.50 3.47 -12.85
N ASP A 383 6.40 2.62 -11.84
CA ASP A 383 7.02 1.29 -11.75
C ASP A 383 6.05 0.33 -11.06
N PRO A 384 6.23 -1.01 -11.17
CA PRO A 384 5.36 -1.98 -10.52
C PRO A 384 5.12 -1.65 -9.05
N GLY A 385 3.85 -1.45 -8.69
CA GLY A 385 3.39 -1.08 -7.34
C GLY A 385 3.64 0.37 -6.91
N VAL A 386 4.10 1.25 -7.80
CA VAL A 386 4.34 2.67 -7.50
C VAL A 386 3.69 3.56 -8.57
N PRO A 387 2.45 4.03 -8.34
CA PRO A 387 1.79 4.98 -9.22
C PRO A 387 2.19 6.44 -8.93
N ALA A 388 1.98 7.30 -9.92
CA ALA A 388 1.84 8.72 -9.66
C ALA A 388 0.51 8.96 -8.91
N THR A 389 0.48 9.95 -8.03
CA THR A 389 -0.72 10.30 -7.26
C THR A 389 -0.90 11.80 -7.18
N GLN A 390 -2.13 12.24 -6.94
CA GLN A 390 -2.47 13.64 -6.73
C GLN A 390 -3.28 13.79 -5.44
N SER A 391 -2.91 14.71 -4.55
CA SER A 391 -3.72 14.98 -3.37
C SER A 391 -5.06 15.61 -3.73
N ILE A 392 -6.09 15.27 -2.97
CA ILE A 392 -7.39 15.93 -3.02
C ILE A 392 -7.44 16.88 -1.82
N GLY A 393 -7.44 18.19 -2.09
CA GLY A 393 -7.48 19.22 -1.05
C GLY A 393 -8.78 19.15 -0.23
N ALA A 394 -8.71 19.57 1.03
CA ALA A 394 -9.87 19.63 1.92
C ALA A 394 -10.87 20.74 1.52
N SER A 395 -10.44 21.66 0.67
CA SER A 395 -11.26 22.70 0.06
C SER A 395 -10.85 22.93 -1.40
N LYS A 396 -11.72 23.54 -2.21
CA LYS A 396 -11.40 23.90 -3.60
C LYS A 396 -10.27 24.92 -3.72
N GLN A 397 -9.96 25.64 -2.64
CA GLN A 397 -8.89 26.64 -2.60
C GLN A 397 -7.51 26.04 -2.30
N GLU A 398 -7.46 24.82 -1.78
CA GLU A 398 -6.20 24.17 -1.45
C GLU A 398 -5.54 23.61 -2.71
N ALA A 399 -4.34 24.11 -3.02
CA ALA A 399 -3.61 23.69 -4.21
C ALA A 399 -3.21 22.20 -4.08
N PRO A 400 -3.57 21.34 -5.04
CA PRO A 400 -3.20 19.93 -4.99
C PRO A 400 -1.69 19.71 -5.09
N LEU A 401 -1.25 18.57 -4.58
CA LEU A 401 0.13 18.08 -4.62
C LEU A 401 0.20 16.88 -5.56
N ALA A 402 1.32 16.71 -6.27
CA ALA A 402 1.63 15.47 -6.95
C ALA A 402 2.62 14.67 -6.09
N LEU A 403 2.36 13.39 -5.85
CA LEU A 403 3.22 12.54 -5.04
C LEU A 403 3.52 11.21 -5.74
N ALA A 404 4.74 10.72 -5.57
CA ALA A 404 5.12 9.35 -5.89
C ALA A 404 5.70 8.71 -4.62
N LEU A 405 4.94 7.79 -4.00
CA LEU A 405 5.27 7.19 -2.71
C LEU A 405 5.84 5.78 -2.94
N LYS A 406 7.16 5.65 -2.84
CA LYS A 406 7.90 4.44 -3.17
C LYS A 406 8.25 3.66 -1.92
N SER A 407 7.79 2.41 -1.81
CA SER A 407 8.33 1.48 -0.81
C SER A 407 9.83 1.24 -1.02
N GLY A 408 10.54 0.89 0.05
CA GLY A 408 12.00 0.79 0.04
C GLY A 408 12.54 -0.12 -1.08
N ASN A 409 11.97 -1.29 -1.28
CA ASN A 409 12.50 -2.29 -2.23
C ASN A 409 12.02 -2.11 -3.68
N PHE A 410 11.21 -1.09 -3.97
CA PHE A 410 10.53 -0.94 -5.25
C PHE A 410 11.29 0.02 -6.18
N GLY A 411 10.98 -0.08 -7.46
CA GLY A 411 11.47 0.78 -8.53
C GLY A 411 12.84 0.37 -9.07
N THR A 412 13.09 0.66 -10.34
CA THR A 412 14.39 0.48 -10.99
C THR A 412 15.40 1.54 -10.53
N VAL A 413 16.65 1.42 -10.97
CA VAL A 413 17.76 2.32 -10.57
C VAL A 413 17.49 3.78 -10.97
N ASP A 414 16.84 4.01 -12.11
CA ASP A 414 16.46 5.33 -12.63
C ASP A 414 15.11 5.86 -12.12
N PHE A 415 14.52 5.22 -11.08
CA PHE A 415 13.17 5.52 -10.60
C PHE A 415 12.92 7.01 -10.32
N PHE A 416 13.86 7.71 -9.67
CA PHE A 416 13.66 9.13 -9.33
C PHE A 416 13.44 10.00 -10.57
N ALA A 417 14.15 9.73 -11.66
CA ALA A 417 13.96 10.47 -12.92
C ALA A 417 12.59 10.17 -13.55
N LYS A 418 12.20 8.88 -13.60
CA LYS A 418 10.89 8.46 -14.12
C LYS A 418 9.74 9.05 -13.31
N ALA A 419 9.84 9.03 -11.98
CA ALA A 419 8.83 9.57 -11.09
C ALA A 419 8.63 11.07 -11.30
N LEU A 420 9.73 11.84 -11.38
CA LEU A 420 9.64 13.29 -11.66
C LEU A 420 8.97 13.57 -13.01
N LYS A 421 9.35 12.84 -14.06
CA LYS A 421 8.73 12.96 -15.39
C LYS A 421 7.22 12.67 -15.34
N ALA A 422 6.83 11.61 -14.64
CA ALA A 422 5.42 11.23 -14.49
C ALA A 422 4.61 12.29 -13.72
N LEU A 423 5.17 12.88 -12.67
CA LEU A 423 4.52 13.96 -11.91
C LEU A 423 4.42 15.28 -12.70
N ASP A 424 5.27 15.48 -13.72
CA ASP A 424 5.20 16.62 -14.65
C ASP A 424 4.13 16.45 -15.75
N GLY A 425 3.45 15.30 -15.79
CA GLY A 425 2.47 14.94 -16.83
C GLY A 425 3.10 14.35 -18.10
N GLY A 426 4.38 13.97 -18.06
CA GLY A 426 5.04 13.24 -19.14
C GLY A 426 4.90 11.74 -18.96
N ALA A 427 3.90 11.12 -19.59
CA ALA A 427 3.93 9.69 -19.86
C ALA A 427 5.14 9.34 -20.75
#